data_AF-A0A3M1HCZ5-F1
#
_entry.id   AF-A0A3M1HCZ5-F1
#
_cell.length_a   1.000
_cell.length_b   1.000
_cell.length_c   1.000
_cell.angle_alpha   90.00
_cell.angle_beta   90.00
_cell.angle_gamma   90.00
#
_symmetry.space_group_name_H-M   'P 1'
#
loop_
_entity.id
_entity.type
_entity.pdbx_description
1 polymer ?
#
loop_
_entity_poly.entity_id
_entity_poly.type
_entity_poly.pdbx_seq_one_letter_code
_entity_poly.pdbx_strand_id
1 'polypeptide(L)'
;MANKYVLDTSVIIDGRVVELVENGEIEGELIIPKASIAELEHQANMNKEIGFTGFSVIEKLRKEEKGKAITIIVEGERPSNADIAFAKSSGEIDARIRELAKLHGATLITADKVQHIAAEAEGIRTIYLKAREVIRKLEFEQYFDKETMSVHMKEGSPVRAKKGTPGKWKMVTLKKELTTDDLRRISEEIIEATERNLNYYVEIDRLGSTTIQMGDYRIVINKPPFSDGFEITAVRPIKKLSLADYKLDAKLAKRFEKEAEGILISGPPGSGKTTFATALAEHYYQKNKIVKTMEDPRDMKVSQEITQYTRLDGSYDNTKDIILLVRPDYVFFDEVRKTEEFTVYADLRMSGVGMVGVVHAKKAIDAIQRFINRVELGVIPQIVDTVILIEKGNVGDVYTLEHTIKVPTGMTERDLARPVIEVKDFFTGKLHYEIYKFGDETVVLPIAKVGQTKSSSRKTKKLASVLSNLLDRNIEVEQEEDYYIIYLYRDEMNMLFKKFKKRFDRLQKKYGPIEVREL
;
A
#
# COMPACT_ATOMS: atom_id res chain seq x y z
N MET A 1 52.89 22.97 5.19
CA MET A 1 52.01 22.92 3.99
C MET A 1 50.60 23.11 4.49
N ALA A 2 49.79 23.95 3.83
CA ALA A 2 48.37 24.06 4.17
C ALA A 2 47.72 22.68 3.98
N ASN A 3 46.83 22.28 4.90
CA ASN A 3 46.08 21.05 4.75
C ASN A 3 45.18 21.17 3.51
N LYS A 4 45.15 20.12 2.68
CA LYS A 4 44.30 20.03 1.49
C LYS A 4 43.25 18.97 1.71
N TYR A 5 42.01 19.29 1.40
CA TYR A 5 40.89 18.37 1.50
C TYR A 5 40.14 18.31 0.18
N VAL A 6 39.72 17.12 -0.22
CA VAL A 6 38.80 16.93 -1.36
C VAL A 6 37.45 16.53 -0.80
N LEU A 7 36.40 17.24 -1.21
CA LEU A 7 35.04 16.97 -0.77
C LEU A 7 34.34 15.99 -1.71
N ASP A 8 33.84 14.90 -1.16
CA ASP A 8 32.95 13.99 -1.87
C ASP A 8 31.54 14.60 -2.03
N THR A 9 30.77 14.17 -3.04
CA THR A 9 29.39 14.63 -3.24
C THR A 9 28.53 14.32 -2.02
N SER A 10 28.71 13.14 -1.41
CA SER A 10 27.98 12.71 -0.21
C SER A 10 28.13 13.70 0.96
N VAL A 11 29.31 14.27 1.16
CA VAL A 11 29.61 15.23 2.24
C VAL A 11 29.04 16.61 1.96
N ILE A 12 29.01 16.99 0.68
CA ILE A 12 28.39 18.24 0.25
C ILE A 12 26.88 18.18 0.50
N ILE A 13 26.23 17.04 0.24
CA ILE A 13 24.79 16.88 0.52
C ILE A 13 24.53 16.80 2.03
N ASP A 14 25.36 16.03 2.75
CA ASP A 14 25.25 15.84 4.19
C ASP A 14 25.41 17.15 4.98
N GLY A 15 26.23 18.09 4.51
CA GLY A 15 26.36 19.43 5.06
C GLY A 15 27.27 19.57 6.29
N ARG A 16 27.69 18.48 6.95
CA ARG A 16 28.57 18.55 8.14
C ARG A 16 29.94 19.18 7.88
N VAL A 17 30.39 19.23 6.63
CA VAL A 17 31.62 19.95 6.27
C VAL A 17 31.55 21.43 6.65
N VAL A 18 30.36 22.05 6.62
CA VAL A 18 30.18 23.45 7.05
C VAL A 18 30.44 23.56 8.55
N GLU A 19 29.86 22.67 9.35
CA GLU A 19 30.04 22.63 10.80
C GLU A 19 31.51 22.42 11.18
N LEU A 20 32.23 21.54 10.46
CA LEU A 20 33.66 21.28 10.70
C LEU A 20 34.53 22.50 10.39
N VAL A 21 34.17 23.28 9.38
CA VAL A 21 34.85 24.54 9.05
C VAL A 21 34.53 25.61 10.09
N GLU A 22 33.26 25.78 10.46
CA GLU A 22 32.80 26.76 11.46
C GLU A 22 33.44 26.51 12.83
N ASN A 23 33.60 25.24 13.22
CA ASN A 23 34.23 24.85 14.49
C ASN A 23 35.77 24.92 14.47
N GLY A 24 36.39 25.22 13.32
CA GLY A 24 37.84 25.23 13.15
C GLY A 24 38.50 23.84 13.16
N GLU A 25 37.73 22.77 12.96
CA GLU A 25 38.25 21.40 12.85
C GLU A 25 38.91 21.16 11.47
N ILE A 26 38.46 21.90 10.45
CA ILE A 26 39.01 21.89 9.09
C ILE A 26 39.44 23.30 8.70
N GLU A 27 40.74 23.46 8.46
CA GLU A 27 41.35 24.70 7.95
C GLU A 27 42.26 24.41 6.76
N GLY A 28 42.33 25.33 5.79
CA GLY A 28 43.19 25.20 4.61
C GLY A 28 42.43 25.17 3.28
N GLU A 29 42.90 24.36 2.33
CA GLU A 29 42.39 24.33 0.96
C GLU A 29 41.30 23.26 0.81
N LEU A 30 40.08 23.67 0.50
CA LEU A 30 38.94 22.80 0.18
C LEU A 30 38.78 22.71 -1.34
N ILE A 31 39.01 21.53 -1.88
CA ILE A 31 38.86 21.22 -3.29
C ILE A 31 37.48 20.59 -3.50
N ILE A 32 36.62 21.27 -4.24
CA ILE A 32 35.32 20.77 -4.70
C ILE A 32 35.52 20.19 -6.10
N PRO A 33 35.37 18.88 -6.30
CA PRO A 33 35.49 18.26 -7.62
C PRO A 33 34.43 18.79 -8.60
N LYS A 34 34.82 19.05 -9.84
CA LYS A 34 33.86 19.34 -10.94
C LYS A 34 32.89 18.18 -11.17
N ALA A 35 33.29 16.96 -10.85
CA ALA A 35 32.43 15.78 -10.90
C ALA A 35 31.25 15.89 -9.92
N SER A 36 31.50 16.29 -8.67
CA SER A 36 30.46 16.52 -7.67
C SER A 36 29.50 17.66 -8.06
N ILE A 37 30.03 18.75 -8.62
CA ILE A 37 29.18 19.85 -9.13
C ILE A 37 28.28 19.34 -10.26
N ALA A 38 28.82 18.57 -11.20
CA ALA A 38 28.05 18.05 -12.33
C ALA A 38 26.95 17.07 -11.87
N GLU A 39 27.22 16.26 -10.84
CA GLU A 39 26.23 15.39 -10.23
C GLU A 39 25.09 16.20 -9.57
N LEU A 40 25.42 17.18 -8.73
CA LEU A 40 24.44 18.05 -8.07
C LEU A 40 23.61 18.82 -9.09
N GLU A 41 24.24 19.35 -10.15
CA GLU A 41 23.58 20.04 -11.25
C GLU A 41 22.58 19.12 -11.96
N HIS A 42 22.97 17.87 -12.22
CA HIS A 42 22.07 16.88 -12.82
C HIS A 42 20.87 16.57 -11.91
N GLN A 43 21.08 16.33 -10.61
CA GLN A 43 19.99 16.10 -9.66
C GLN A 43 19.05 17.32 -9.58
N ALA A 44 19.60 18.54 -9.54
CA ALA A 44 18.83 19.78 -9.49
C ALA A 44 18.02 20.00 -10.79
N ASN A 45 18.59 19.71 -11.96
CA ASN A 45 17.90 19.76 -13.25
C ASN A 45 16.77 18.73 -13.34
N MET A 46 16.88 17.60 -12.63
CA MET A 46 15.80 16.63 -12.42
C MET A 46 14.82 17.06 -11.31
N ASN A 47 14.88 18.31 -10.83
CA ASN A 47 14.07 18.82 -9.72
C ASN A 47 14.11 17.97 -8.45
N LYS A 48 15.22 17.27 -8.19
CA LYS A 48 15.42 16.48 -6.97
C LYS A 48 15.96 17.36 -5.85
N GLU A 49 15.46 17.19 -4.64
CA GLU A 49 15.83 18.07 -3.51
C GLU A 49 17.31 18.00 -3.16
N ILE A 50 17.88 16.80 -3.21
CA ILE A 50 19.30 16.52 -2.95
C ILE A 50 20.25 17.44 -3.73
N GLY A 51 19.94 17.74 -5.00
CA GLY A 51 20.76 18.63 -5.82
C GLY A 51 20.75 20.07 -5.30
N PHE A 52 19.59 20.59 -4.92
CA PHE A 52 19.48 21.95 -4.36
C PHE A 52 20.13 22.06 -2.99
N THR A 53 19.97 21.04 -2.13
CA THR A 53 20.62 20.98 -0.82
C THR A 53 22.14 21.05 -0.95
N GLY A 54 22.73 20.28 -1.88
CA GLY A 54 24.19 20.35 -2.11
C GLY A 54 24.67 21.73 -2.56
N PHE A 55 23.92 22.44 -3.43
CA PHE A 55 24.27 23.81 -3.80
C PHE A 55 24.12 24.81 -2.64
N SER A 56 23.11 24.65 -1.78
CA SER A 56 22.96 25.45 -0.56
C SER A 56 24.17 25.30 0.37
N VAL A 57 24.68 24.06 0.55
CA VAL A 57 25.89 23.79 1.32
C VAL A 57 27.13 24.46 0.69
N ILE A 58 27.30 24.39 -0.63
CA ILE A 58 28.41 25.08 -1.32
C ILE A 58 28.31 26.60 -1.12
N GLU A 59 27.10 27.17 -1.14
CA GLU A 59 26.89 28.60 -0.88
C GLU A 59 27.28 28.98 0.56
N LYS A 60 26.94 28.15 1.55
CA LYS A 60 27.35 28.31 2.95
C LYS A 60 28.89 28.28 3.08
N LEU A 61 29.56 27.29 2.48
CA LEU A 61 31.03 27.22 2.47
C LEU A 61 31.68 28.47 1.84
N ARG A 62 31.12 28.98 0.73
CA ARG A 62 31.60 30.22 0.08
C ARG A 62 31.42 31.47 0.94
N LYS A 63 30.45 31.48 1.87
CA LYS A 63 30.31 32.57 2.86
C LYS A 63 31.41 32.46 3.91
N GLU A 64 31.72 31.26 4.41
CA GLU A 64 32.80 31.01 5.37
C GLU A 64 34.20 31.29 4.81
N GLU A 65 34.42 31.09 3.51
CA GLU A 65 35.67 31.49 2.81
C GLU A 65 36.00 32.98 3.00
N LYS A 66 34.98 33.86 3.10
CA LYS A 66 35.19 35.30 3.34
C LYS A 66 35.70 35.59 4.76
N GLY A 67 35.54 34.65 5.69
CA GLY A 67 36.05 34.68 7.07
C GLY A 67 37.53 34.26 7.24
N LYS A 68 38.18 33.79 6.16
CA LYS A 68 39.62 33.46 6.02
C LYS A 68 40.16 32.19 6.71
N ALA A 69 39.32 31.24 7.15
CA ALA A 69 39.77 29.94 7.65
C ALA A 69 40.07 28.90 6.53
N ILE A 70 39.44 29.09 5.36
CA ILE A 70 39.52 28.16 4.22
C ILE A 70 39.66 28.89 2.88
N THR A 71 40.19 28.19 1.88
CA THR A 71 40.21 28.60 0.47
C THR A 71 39.51 27.53 -0.36
N ILE A 72 38.52 27.90 -1.19
CA ILE A 72 37.72 26.95 -1.96
C ILE A 72 38.13 26.96 -3.44
N ILE A 73 38.63 25.82 -3.90
CA ILE A 73 39.04 25.58 -5.28
C ILE A 73 38.08 24.60 -5.94
N VAL A 74 37.67 24.89 -7.17
CA VAL A 74 36.88 23.96 -7.98
C VAL A 74 37.78 23.39 -9.08
N GLU A 75 38.08 22.09 -9.01
CA GLU A 75 39.08 21.45 -9.89
C GLU A 75 38.65 20.05 -10.36
N GLY A 76 39.46 19.45 -11.23
CA GLY A 76 39.21 18.14 -11.84
C GLY A 76 38.55 18.23 -13.21
N GLU A 77 38.30 17.06 -13.76
CA GLU A 77 37.61 16.88 -15.04
C GLU A 77 36.09 16.87 -14.83
N ARG A 78 35.36 17.51 -15.76
CA ARG A 78 33.90 17.49 -15.75
C ARG A 78 33.42 16.25 -16.51
N PRO A 79 32.63 15.35 -15.91
CA PRO A 79 32.07 14.19 -16.59
C PRO A 79 31.16 14.61 -17.74
N SER A 80 31.02 13.73 -18.75
CA SER A 80 30.05 13.91 -19.82
C SER A 80 28.63 13.67 -19.32
N ASN A 81 27.60 14.20 -20.00
CA ASN A 81 26.21 13.94 -19.63
C ASN A 81 25.83 12.45 -19.71
N ALA A 82 26.49 11.68 -20.59
CA ALA A 82 26.32 10.24 -20.66
C ALA A 82 26.93 9.57 -19.41
N ASP A 83 28.13 9.98 -19.00
CA ASP A 83 28.80 9.46 -17.81
C ASP A 83 27.91 9.66 -16.57
N ILE A 84 27.29 10.85 -16.41
CA ILE A 84 26.45 11.18 -15.25
C ILE A 84 25.18 10.32 -15.17
N ALA A 85 24.53 10.04 -16.30
CA ALA A 85 23.31 9.24 -16.32
C ALA A 85 23.53 7.78 -15.89
N PHE A 86 24.74 7.25 -16.13
CA PHE A 86 25.13 5.88 -15.74
C PHE A 86 25.97 5.83 -14.44
N ALA A 87 26.48 6.97 -13.95
CA ALA A 87 27.48 7.06 -12.89
C ALA A 87 27.03 6.57 -11.50
N LYS A 88 25.77 6.75 -11.11
CA LYS A 88 25.28 6.27 -9.80
C LYS A 88 25.39 4.75 -9.65
N SER A 89 25.47 4.02 -10.77
CA SER A 89 25.62 2.57 -10.82
C SER A 89 27.04 2.09 -11.16
N SER A 90 27.89 2.95 -11.75
CA SER A 90 29.24 2.56 -12.19
C SER A 90 30.38 3.00 -11.25
N GLY A 91 30.14 3.92 -10.31
CA GLY A 91 31.16 4.41 -9.37
C GLY A 91 32.25 5.27 -10.01
N GLU A 92 32.03 5.72 -11.25
CA GLU A 92 33.03 6.46 -12.03
C GLU A 92 33.27 7.88 -11.49
N ILE A 93 32.22 8.53 -11.00
CA ILE A 93 32.33 9.84 -10.32
C ILE A 93 33.22 9.69 -9.07
N ASP A 94 32.94 8.68 -8.25
CA ASP A 94 33.67 8.40 -7.02
C ASP A 94 35.16 8.13 -7.30
N ALA A 95 35.46 7.40 -8.37
CA ALA A 95 36.83 7.16 -8.82
C ALA A 95 37.56 8.47 -9.20
N ARG A 96 36.93 9.36 -9.97
CA ARG A 96 37.52 10.66 -10.34
C ARG A 96 37.77 11.55 -9.11
N ILE A 97 36.90 11.48 -8.11
CA ILE A 97 37.09 12.20 -6.83
C ILE A 97 38.33 11.65 -6.09
N ARG A 98 38.50 10.32 -6.03
CA ARG A 98 39.68 9.68 -5.43
C ARG A 98 40.97 10.02 -6.19
N GLU A 99 40.95 9.99 -7.52
CA GLU A 99 42.08 10.38 -8.36
C GLU A 99 42.53 11.82 -8.08
N LEU A 100 41.57 12.75 -7.94
CA LEU A 100 41.87 14.14 -7.60
C LEU A 100 42.49 14.26 -6.20
N ALA A 101 41.98 13.52 -5.21
CA ALA A 101 42.56 13.48 -3.87
C ALA A 101 44.00 12.96 -3.89
N LYS A 102 44.25 11.91 -4.66
CA LYS A 102 45.59 11.32 -4.84
C LYS A 102 46.56 12.29 -5.53
N LEU A 103 46.12 12.96 -6.60
CA LEU A 103 46.93 13.92 -7.36
C LEU A 103 47.41 15.08 -6.49
N HIS A 104 46.54 15.60 -5.62
CA HIS A 104 46.85 16.72 -4.73
C HIS A 104 47.48 16.28 -3.39
N GLY A 105 47.64 14.98 -3.16
CA GLY A 105 48.00 14.44 -1.85
C GLY A 105 47.03 14.89 -0.74
N ALA A 106 45.77 15.17 -1.09
CA ALA A 106 44.75 15.71 -0.21
C ALA A 106 44.09 14.61 0.63
N THR A 107 43.42 15.02 1.70
CA THR A 107 42.58 14.13 2.50
C THR A 107 41.16 14.13 1.95
N LEU A 108 40.64 12.97 1.53
CA LEU A 108 39.26 12.83 1.05
C LEU A 108 38.28 12.86 2.23
N ILE A 109 37.29 13.74 2.18
CA ILE A 109 36.20 13.76 3.15
C ILE A 109 34.98 13.13 2.49
N THR A 110 34.46 12.05 3.06
CA THR A 110 33.31 11.32 2.53
C THR A 110 32.33 10.91 3.64
N ALA A 111 31.02 10.89 3.33
CA ALA A 111 29.97 10.32 4.17
C ALA A 111 29.55 8.93 3.65
N ASP A 112 30.11 8.49 2.52
CA ASP A 112 29.96 7.14 1.98
C ASP A 112 31.05 6.20 2.51
N LYS A 113 30.59 5.09 3.10
CA LYS A 113 31.46 4.03 3.62
C LYS A 113 32.23 3.33 2.51
N VAL A 114 31.62 3.12 1.34
CA VAL A 114 32.25 2.43 0.22
C VAL A 114 33.40 3.28 -0.33
N GLN A 115 33.12 4.57 -0.57
CA GLN A 115 34.14 5.53 -0.98
C GLN A 115 35.30 5.65 0.02
N HIS A 116 35.01 5.65 1.32
CA HIS A 116 36.04 5.65 2.37
C HIS A 116 36.96 4.42 2.29
N ILE A 117 36.37 3.21 2.22
CA ILE A 117 37.12 1.95 2.16
C ILE A 117 37.94 1.87 0.86
N ALA A 118 37.36 2.29 -0.28
CA ALA A 118 38.05 2.30 -1.56
C ALA A 118 39.28 3.24 -1.54
N ALA A 119 39.12 4.43 -0.96
CA ALA A 119 40.20 5.39 -0.82
C ALA A 119 41.31 4.89 0.13
N GLU A 120 40.98 4.27 1.26
CA GLU A 120 41.98 3.64 2.14
C GLU A 120 42.76 2.53 1.41
N ALA A 121 42.06 1.69 0.63
CA ALA A 121 42.69 0.63 -0.15
C ALA A 121 43.64 1.18 -1.24
N GLU A 122 43.36 2.36 -1.79
CA GLU A 122 44.22 3.05 -2.75
C GLU A 122 45.36 3.87 -2.11
N GLY A 123 45.44 3.90 -0.77
CA GLY A 123 46.44 4.64 -0.01
C GLY A 123 46.16 6.14 0.14
N ILE A 124 44.90 6.56 -0.06
CA ILE A 124 44.46 7.96 0.08
C ILE A 124 44.03 8.21 1.53
N ARG A 125 44.50 9.31 2.12
CA ARG A 125 44.07 9.73 3.46
C ARG A 125 42.59 10.11 3.41
N THR A 126 41.80 9.64 4.37
CA THR A 126 40.36 9.93 4.39
C THR A 126 39.84 10.34 5.76
N ILE A 127 38.79 11.16 5.76
CA ILE A 127 37.95 11.50 6.91
C ILE A 127 36.56 10.96 6.60
N TYR A 128 36.13 9.93 7.34
CA TYR A 128 34.82 9.33 7.17
C TYR A 128 33.82 9.92 8.15
N LEU A 129 32.85 10.67 7.62
CA LEU A 129 31.75 11.24 8.38
C LEU A 129 30.67 10.17 8.61
N LYS A 130 30.92 9.27 9.57
CA LYS A 130 29.97 8.22 9.97
C LYS A 130 28.59 8.82 10.22
N ALA A 131 27.57 8.26 9.58
CA ALA A 131 26.19 8.52 9.99
C ALA A 131 26.06 8.19 11.49
N ARG A 132 25.48 9.11 12.26
CA ARG A 132 25.23 8.93 13.69
C ARG A 132 23.74 9.15 13.92
N GLU A 133 23.17 8.56 14.96
CA GLU A 133 21.87 8.99 15.48
C GLU A 133 22.03 10.39 16.11
N VAL A 134 22.17 11.42 15.27
CA VAL A 134 22.16 12.80 15.75
C VAL A 134 20.72 13.15 16.01
N ILE A 135 20.31 13.05 17.28
CA ILE A 135 19.00 13.53 17.75
C ILE A 135 19.06 15.07 17.76
N ARG A 136 19.03 15.69 16.59
CA ARG A 136 18.70 17.10 16.46
C ARG A 136 17.21 17.19 16.22
N LYS A 137 16.51 17.95 17.06
CA LYS A 137 15.08 18.22 16.85
C LYS A 137 14.94 19.08 15.60
N LEU A 138 14.34 18.52 14.56
CA LEU A 138 14.13 19.22 13.29
C LEU A 138 13.04 20.27 13.43
N GLU A 139 13.10 21.33 12.63
CA GLU A 139 12.20 22.46 12.75
C GLU A 139 10.74 22.03 12.61
N PHE A 140 10.42 21.13 11.68
CA PHE A 140 9.04 20.73 11.43
C PHE A 140 8.42 20.02 12.66
N GLU A 141 9.22 19.38 13.51
CA GLU A 141 8.74 18.67 14.69
C GLU A 141 8.10 19.60 15.72
N GLN A 142 8.43 20.90 15.70
CA GLN A 142 7.79 21.89 16.57
C GLN A 142 6.28 22.01 16.34
N TYR A 143 5.79 21.59 15.16
CA TYR A 143 4.38 21.62 14.80
C TYR A 143 3.60 20.37 15.27
N PHE A 144 4.27 19.39 15.87
CA PHE A 144 3.66 18.16 16.37
C PHE A 144 3.52 18.16 17.91
N ASP A 145 2.27 18.13 18.40
CA ASP A 145 1.95 17.78 19.80
C ASP A 145 1.43 16.33 19.88
N LYS A 146 0.97 15.83 21.04
CA LYS A 146 0.49 14.44 21.17
C LYS A 146 -0.75 14.08 20.33
N GLU A 147 -1.49 15.07 19.84
CA GLU A 147 -2.73 14.90 19.07
C GLU A 147 -2.56 15.23 17.57
N THR A 148 -1.45 15.84 17.17
CA THR A 148 -1.15 16.16 15.76
C THR A 148 -0.88 14.88 14.96
N MET A 149 -1.74 14.64 13.97
CA MET A 149 -1.65 13.52 13.01
C MET A 149 -0.81 13.89 11.79
N SER A 150 -0.98 15.11 11.31
CA SER A 150 -0.24 15.61 10.16
C SER A 150 -0.11 17.12 10.20
N VAL A 151 0.97 17.61 9.62
CA VAL A 151 1.27 19.03 9.42
C VAL A 151 1.42 19.25 7.92
N HIS A 152 0.76 20.30 7.43
CA HIS A 152 0.72 20.70 6.03
C HIS A 152 1.27 22.11 5.92
N MET A 153 2.35 22.26 5.16
CA MET A 153 3.06 23.51 4.93
C MET A 153 3.08 23.77 3.43
N LYS A 154 2.51 24.88 2.96
CA LYS A 154 2.47 25.27 1.54
C LYS A 154 2.86 26.74 1.42
N GLU A 155 3.60 27.08 0.38
CA GLU A 155 4.06 28.46 0.17
C GLU A 155 2.88 29.42 0.04
N GLY A 156 3.02 30.60 0.65
CA GLY A 156 1.95 31.61 0.69
C GLY A 156 0.69 31.16 1.43
N SER A 157 0.77 30.08 2.22
CA SER A 157 -0.36 29.55 2.99
C SER A 157 0.01 29.37 4.47
N PRO A 158 -0.95 29.56 5.40
CA PRO A 158 -0.73 29.28 6.81
C PRO A 158 -0.40 27.80 7.05
N VAL A 159 0.50 27.52 8.00
CA VAL A 159 0.77 26.15 8.44
C VAL A 159 -0.46 25.57 9.12
N ARG A 160 -0.95 24.43 8.65
CA ARG A 160 -2.14 23.77 9.21
C ARG A 160 -1.83 22.36 9.68
N ALA A 161 -2.49 21.91 10.73
CA ALA A 161 -2.35 20.57 11.26
C ALA A 161 -3.71 19.89 11.46
N LYS A 162 -3.75 18.58 11.17
CA LYS A 162 -4.87 17.73 11.55
C LYS A 162 -4.63 17.22 12.97
N LYS A 163 -5.49 17.60 13.92
CA LYS A 163 -5.41 17.15 15.31
C LYS A 163 -6.58 16.23 15.68
N GLY A 164 -6.31 15.09 16.30
CA GLY A 164 -7.31 14.12 16.74
C GLY A 164 -6.92 12.68 16.39
N THR A 165 -7.90 11.87 16.00
CA THR A 165 -7.69 10.45 15.61
C THR A 165 -8.26 10.19 14.22
N PRO A 166 -7.87 9.09 13.55
CA PRO A 166 -8.52 8.66 12.32
C PRO A 166 -10.06 8.65 12.45
N GLY A 167 -10.75 9.31 11.52
CA GLY A 167 -12.21 9.47 11.53
C GLY A 167 -12.79 10.56 12.44
N LYS A 168 -12.00 11.13 13.37
CA LYS A 168 -12.40 12.23 14.27
C LYS A 168 -11.25 13.22 14.47
N TRP A 169 -11.12 14.19 13.56
CA TRP A 169 -10.07 15.19 13.60
C TRP A 169 -10.59 16.59 13.28
N LYS A 170 -9.85 17.61 13.71
CA LYS A 170 -10.08 19.02 13.39
C LYS A 170 -8.86 19.63 12.72
N MET A 171 -9.07 20.52 11.76
CA MET A 171 -7.99 21.31 11.16
C MET A 171 -7.68 22.51 12.07
N VAL A 172 -6.41 22.70 12.41
CA VAL A 172 -5.95 23.80 13.26
C VAL A 172 -4.83 24.56 12.55
N THR A 173 -4.93 25.88 12.51
CA THR A 173 -3.85 26.75 12.01
C THR A 173 -2.80 26.93 13.12
N LEU A 174 -1.53 26.62 12.83
CA LEU A 174 -0.43 26.65 13.80
C LEU A 174 0.42 27.92 13.71
N LYS A 175 0.71 28.37 12.48
CA LYS A 175 1.54 29.54 12.18
C LYS A 175 0.91 30.33 11.05
N LYS A 176 1.28 31.60 10.93
CA LYS A 176 1.02 32.41 9.73
C LYS A 176 1.74 31.81 8.51
N GLU A 177 1.60 32.47 7.37
CA GLU A 177 2.13 32.03 6.07
C GLU A 177 3.64 31.74 6.12
N LEU A 178 4.05 30.68 5.43
CA LEU A 178 5.45 30.39 5.15
C LEU A 178 5.81 30.89 3.76
N THR A 179 7.01 31.45 3.65
CA THR A 179 7.61 31.81 2.37
C THR A 179 8.21 30.59 1.67
N THR A 180 8.50 30.70 0.38
CA THR A 180 9.24 29.66 -0.37
C THR A 180 10.61 29.39 0.26
N ASP A 181 11.28 30.43 0.79
CA ASP A 181 12.58 30.29 1.45
C ASP A 181 12.46 29.57 2.80
N ASP A 182 11.37 29.77 3.55
CA ASP A 182 11.11 29.00 4.77
C ASP A 182 10.96 27.51 4.47
N LEU A 183 10.20 27.17 3.41
CA LEU A 183 10.02 25.77 3.01
C LEU A 183 11.32 25.16 2.50
N ARG A 184 12.10 25.89 1.71
CA ARG A 184 13.42 25.44 1.25
C ARG A 184 14.36 25.16 2.42
N ARG A 185 14.36 26.01 3.45
CA ARG A 185 15.16 25.77 4.64
C ARG A 185 14.73 24.51 5.40
N ILE A 186 13.42 24.28 5.52
CA ILE A 186 12.87 23.07 6.16
C ILE A 186 13.20 21.82 5.33
N SER A 187 13.09 21.88 4.00
CA SER A 187 13.41 20.73 3.12
C SER A 187 14.89 20.39 3.15
N GLU A 188 15.78 21.39 3.11
CA GLU A 188 17.23 21.21 3.28
C GLU A 188 17.55 20.51 4.59
N GLU A 189 16.96 20.97 5.72
CA GLU A 189 17.18 20.34 7.03
C GLU A 189 16.72 18.87 7.05
N ILE A 190 15.60 18.55 6.40
CA ILE A 190 15.07 17.19 6.32
C ILE A 190 15.98 16.30 5.47
N ILE A 191 16.49 16.79 4.34
CA ILE A 191 17.41 16.04 3.46
C ILE A 191 18.75 15.81 4.16
N GLU A 192 19.35 16.86 4.73
CA GLU A 192 20.59 16.74 5.51
C GLU A 192 20.42 15.73 6.66
N ALA A 193 19.30 15.77 7.38
CA ALA A 193 19.02 14.81 8.45
C ALA A 193 18.85 13.37 7.95
N THR A 194 18.31 13.19 6.75
CA THR A 194 18.12 11.88 6.13
C THR A 194 19.46 11.23 5.81
N GLU A 195 20.41 11.99 5.25
CA GLU A 195 21.76 11.49 4.96
C GLU A 195 22.57 11.20 6.24
N ARG A 196 22.30 11.95 7.33
CA ARG A 196 23.03 11.81 8.59
C ARG A 196 22.59 10.61 9.45
N ASN A 197 21.39 10.06 9.23
CA ASN A 197 20.75 9.08 10.13
C ASN A 197 20.39 7.77 9.41
N LEU A 198 20.92 6.66 9.91
CA LEU A 198 20.70 5.32 9.34
C LEU A 198 19.25 4.82 9.39
N ASN A 199 18.42 5.37 10.27
CA ASN A 199 17.01 5.00 10.40
C ASN A 199 16.11 5.82 9.45
N TYR A 200 16.66 6.79 8.72
CA TYR A 200 15.94 7.64 7.78
C TYR A 200 16.31 7.23 6.36
N TYR A 201 15.33 7.14 5.48
CA TYR A 201 15.59 6.79 4.09
C TYR A 201 14.59 7.43 3.13
N VAL A 202 15.06 7.70 1.93
CA VAL A 202 14.23 8.17 0.82
C VAL A 202 13.46 6.98 0.25
N GLU A 203 12.13 7.03 0.30
CA GLU A 203 11.24 6.00 -0.27
C GLU A 203 11.07 6.18 -1.77
N ILE A 204 10.76 7.40 -2.18
CA ILE A 204 10.43 7.75 -3.56
C ILE A 204 11.10 9.07 -3.86
N ASP A 205 11.83 9.14 -4.97
CA ASP A 205 12.41 10.39 -5.46
C ASP A 205 12.16 10.52 -6.97
N ARG A 206 11.14 11.31 -7.31
CA ARG A 206 10.67 11.57 -8.68
C ARG A 206 10.75 13.06 -8.99
N LEU A 207 10.60 13.42 -10.27
CA LEU A 207 10.61 14.81 -10.73
C LEU A 207 9.60 15.66 -9.93
N GLY A 208 10.10 16.53 -9.05
CA GLY A 208 9.28 17.43 -8.24
C GLY A 208 8.56 16.79 -7.03
N SER A 209 8.84 15.53 -6.67
CA SER A 209 8.25 14.87 -5.50
C SER A 209 9.22 13.90 -4.83
N THR A 210 9.52 14.16 -3.57
CA THR A 210 10.41 13.33 -2.74
C THR A 210 9.65 12.89 -1.48
N THR A 211 9.61 11.58 -1.23
CA THR A 211 8.99 10.97 -0.03
C THR A 211 10.08 10.34 0.83
N ILE A 212 10.07 10.68 2.11
CA ILE A 212 11.09 10.29 3.09
C ILE A 212 10.41 9.64 4.28
N GLN A 213 10.88 8.45 4.65
CA GLN A 213 10.53 7.82 5.91
C GLN A 213 11.58 8.21 6.96
N MET A 214 11.14 8.97 7.97
CA MET A 214 12.01 9.60 8.95
C MET A 214 11.54 9.27 10.37
N GLY A 215 12.03 8.17 10.94
CA GLY A 215 11.55 7.66 12.22
C GLY A 215 10.05 7.33 12.14
N ASP A 216 9.24 7.95 13.00
CA ASP A 216 7.76 7.81 12.98
C ASP A 216 7.07 8.74 11.96
N TYR A 217 7.82 9.65 11.34
CA TYR A 217 7.29 10.60 10.38
C TYR A 217 7.39 10.05 8.95
N ARG A 218 6.34 10.27 8.18
CA ARG A 218 6.38 10.17 6.72
C ARG A 218 6.28 11.57 6.16
N ILE A 219 7.32 12.01 5.46
CA ILE A 219 7.44 13.37 4.95
C ILE A 219 7.37 13.32 3.42
N VAL A 220 6.52 14.15 2.84
CA VAL A 220 6.39 14.33 1.40
C VAL A 220 6.72 15.78 1.07
N ILE A 221 7.71 15.97 0.20
CA ILE A 221 8.17 17.26 -0.30
C ILE A 221 7.76 17.34 -1.77
N ASN A 222 6.90 18.30 -2.13
CA ASN A 222 6.44 18.49 -3.51
C ASN A 222 6.74 19.92 -3.99
N LYS A 223 7.11 20.05 -5.26
CA LYS A 223 7.38 21.34 -5.91
C LYS A 223 7.08 21.28 -7.42
N PRO A 224 6.99 22.43 -8.10
CA PRO A 224 6.87 22.47 -9.56
C PRO A 224 7.98 21.65 -10.26
N PRO A 225 7.66 20.93 -11.35
CA PRO A 225 6.40 20.95 -12.10
C PRO A 225 5.33 19.98 -11.59
N PHE A 226 5.61 19.18 -10.54
CA PHE A 226 4.65 18.19 -10.04
C PHE A 226 3.47 18.84 -9.30
N SER A 227 3.74 19.88 -8.51
CA SER A 227 2.74 20.70 -7.82
C SER A 227 2.70 22.13 -8.36
N ASP A 228 1.64 22.87 -8.03
CA ASP A 228 1.45 24.29 -8.38
C ASP A 228 2.35 25.23 -7.55
N GLY A 229 2.89 24.74 -6.44
CA GLY A 229 3.80 25.46 -5.57
C GLY A 229 4.55 24.53 -4.62
N PHE A 230 5.52 25.08 -3.88
CA PHE A 230 6.28 24.33 -2.89
C PHE A 230 5.39 23.94 -1.70
N GLU A 231 5.30 22.65 -1.38
CA GLU A 231 4.68 22.14 -0.18
C GLU A 231 5.50 21.04 0.52
N ILE A 232 5.37 20.96 1.83
CA ILE A 232 5.89 19.89 2.68
C ILE A 232 4.74 19.38 3.56
N THR A 233 4.44 18.10 3.44
CA THR A 233 3.48 17.42 4.32
C THR A 233 4.21 16.39 5.17
N ALA A 234 4.13 16.52 6.49
CA ALA A 234 4.62 15.54 7.44
C ALA A 234 3.43 14.83 8.10
N VAL A 235 3.45 13.50 8.15
CA VAL A 235 2.41 12.67 8.77
C VAL A 235 3.05 11.83 9.87
N ARG A 236 2.44 11.79 11.05
CA ARG A 236 2.83 10.90 12.15
C ARG A 236 1.63 10.03 12.55
N PRO A 237 1.72 8.69 12.44
CA PRO A 237 0.71 7.79 12.95
C PRO A 237 0.58 7.96 14.48
N ILE A 238 -0.63 8.20 15.00
CA ILE A 238 -0.82 8.51 16.44
C ILE A 238 -0.94 7.25 17.31
N LYS A 239 -1.20 6.06 16.74
CA LYS A 239 -1.35 4.87 17.57
C LYS A 239 -1.12 3.57 16.81
N LYS A 240 -0.21 2.75 17.33
CA LYS A 240 -0.09 1.34 17.01
C LYS A 240 -1.12 0.59 17.87
N LEU A 241 -2.02 -0.16 17.22
CA LEU A 241 -2.99 -1.00 17.92
C LEU A 241 -2.41 -2.42 18.03
N SER A 242 -2.55 -3.02 19.19
CA SER A 242 -2.30 -4.45 19.39
C SER A 242 -3.55 -5.25 19.01
N LEU A 243 -3.39 -6.55 18.73
CA LEU A 243 -4.55 -7.40 18.43
C LEU A 243 -5.53 -7.48 19.61
N ALA A 244 -5.03 -7.34 20.85
CA ALA A 244 -5.85 -7.31 22.06
C ALA A 244 -6.79 -6.09 22.12
N ASP A 245 -6.41 -4.95 21.52
CA ASP A 245 -7.23 -3.74 21.50
C ASP A 245 -8.53 -3.92 20.70
N TYR A 246 -8.55 -4.88 19.76
CA TYR A 246 -9.74 -5.22 18.97
C TYR A 246 -10.75 -6.09 19.73
N LYS A 247 -10.42 -6.56 20.94
CA LYS A 247 -11.30 -7.36 21.81
C LYS A 247 -11.99 -8.51 21.07
N LEU A 248 -11.18 -9.28 20.33
CA LEU A 248 -11.67 -10.38 19.51
C LEU A 248 -12.42 -11.42 20.34
N ASP A 249 -13.46 -12.01 19.74
CA ASP A 249 -14.11 -13.19 20.30
C ASP A 249 -13.10 -14.35 20.44
N ALA A 250 -13.22 -15.13 21.51
CA ALA A 250 -12.29 -16.21 21.82
C ALA A 250 -12.22 -17.28 20.72
N LYS A 251 -13.33 -17.54 19.99
CA LYS A 251 -13.33 -18.46 18.85
C LYS A 251 -12.47 -17.92 17.71
N LEU A 252 -12.59 -16.62 17.42
CA LEU A 252 -11.84 -15.99 16.34
C LEU A 252 -10.34 -15.93 16.66
N ALA A 253 -9.99 -15.57 17.90
CA ALA A 253 -8.61 -15.59 18.36
C ALA A 253 -7.99 -17.00 18.23
N LYS A 254 -8.72 -18.05 18.65
CA LYS A 254 -8.28 -19.44 18.50
C LYS A 254 -8.11 -19.84 17.04
N ARG A 255 -8.98 -19.36 16.14
CA ARG A 255 -8.87 -19.63 14.70
C ARG A 255 -7.59 -19.05 14.10
N PHE A 256 -7.25 -17.80 14.43
CA PHE A 256 -5.97 -17.20 14.01
C PHE A 256 -4.76 -18.00 14.52
N GLU A 257 -4.82 -18.53 15.74
CA GLU A 257 -3.70 -19.27 16.29
C GLU A 257 -3.49 -20.66 15.69
N LYS A 258 -4.54 -21.33 15.20
CA LYS A 258 -4.49 -22.79 14.95
C LYS A 258 -4.94 -23.24 13.56
N GLU A 259 -5.74 -22.45 12.85
CA GLU A 259 -6.45 -22.92 11.67
C GLU A 259 -6.28 -21.98 10.46
N ALA A 260 -6.23 -20.67 10.70
CA ALA A 260 -6.24 -19.70 9.61
C ALA A 260 -4.85 -19.54 8.99
N GLU A 261 -4.75 -19.93 7.73
CA GLU A 261 -3.50 -19.87 6.95
C GLU A 261 -3.65 -18.99 5.70
N GLY A 262 -4.86 -18.84 5.16
CA GLY A 262 -5.19 -17.93 4.06
C GLY A 262 -6.23 -16.92 4.51
N ILE A 263 -5.79 -15.74 4.95
CA ILE A 263 -6.63 -14.69 5.52
C ILE A 263 -6.75 -13.53 4.55
N LEU A 264 -7.96 -13.13 4.21
CA LEU A 264 -8.22 -11.85 3.54
C LEU A 264 -8.83 -10.83 4.50
N ILE A 265 -8.16 -9.69 4.65
CA ILE A 265 -8.65 -8.53 5.39
C ILE A 265 -9.28 -7.57 4.37
N SER A 266 -10.59 -7.45 4.41
CA SER A 266 -11.41 -6.65 3.50
C SER A 266 -12.01 -5.42 4.19
N GLY A 267 -12.51 -4.46 3.41
CA GLY A 267 -13.11 -3.23 3.93
C GLY A 267 -12.84 -1.99 3.06
N PRO A 268 -13.66 -0.93 3.21
CA PRO A 268 -13.51 0.30 2.42
C PRO A 268 -12.16 1.00 2.70
N PRO A 269 -11.71 1.91 1.82
CA PRO A 269 -10.55 2.76 2.10
C PRO A 269 -10.68 3.48 3.45
N GLY A 270 -9.60 3.55 4.22
CA GLY A 270 -9.59 4.19 5.54
C GLY A 270 -10.30 3.44 6.66
N SER A 271 -10.75 2.20 6.46
CA SER A 271 -11.46 1.44 7.51
C SER A 271 -10.56 0.89 8.62
N GLY A 272 -9.23 0.93 8.47
CA GLY A 272 -8.27 0.39 9.44
C GLY A 272 -7.73 -1.01 9.11
N LYS A 273 -7.83 -1.46 7.85
CA LYS A 273 -7.34 -2.78 7.40
C LYS A 273 -5.85 -2.99 7.65
N THR A 274 -4.99 -2.11 7.14
CA THR A 274 -3.53 -2.15 7.33
C THR A 274 -3.16 -2.09 8.81
N THR A 275 -3.91 -1.32 9.61
CA THR A 275 -3.73 -1.28 11.07
C THR A 275 -4.04 -2.63 11.72
N PHE A 276 -5.14 -3.28 11.33
CA PHE A 276 -5.48 -4.62 11.83
C PHE A 276 -4.48 -5.68 11.34
N ALA A 277 -4.06 -5.61 10.07
CA ALA A 277 -3.03 -6.47 9.51
C ALA A 277 -1.71 -6.34 10.27
N THR A 278 -1.29 -5.12 10.58
CA THR A 278 -0.10 -4.84 11.40
C THR A 278 -0.25 -5.43 12.81
N ALA A 279 -1.41 -5.24 13.45
CA ALA A 279 -1.68 -5.80 14.78
C ALA A 279 -1.63 -7.33 14.80
N LEU A 280 -2.13 -7.98 13.75
CA LEU A 280 -2.09 -9.43 13.59
C LEU A 280 -0.67 -9.94 13.28
N ALA A 281 0.10 -9.22 12.47
CA ALA A 281 1.51 -9.53 12.19
C ALA A 281 2.35 -9.55 13.47
N GLU A 282 2.20 -8.52 14.30
CA GLU A 282 2.88 -8.47 15.61
C GLU A 282 2.42 -9.57 16.55
N HIS A 283 1.14 -9.91 16.54
CA HIS A 283 0.63 -10.99 17.37
C HIS A 283 1.23 -12.35 16.97
N TYR A 284 1.32 -12.65 15.68
CA TYR A 284 1.99 -13.86 15.21
C TYR A 284 3.48 -13.87 15.55
N TYR A 285 4.16 -12.73 15.41
CA TYR A 285 5.55 -12.61 15.85
C TYR A 285 5.71 -12.89 17.35
N GLN A 286 4.85 -12.33 18.20
CA GLN A 286 4.83 -12.60 19.66
C GLN A 286 4.55 -14.08 20.00
N LYS A 287 3.96 -14.83 19.07
CA LYS A 287 3.74 -16.28 19.17
C LYS A 287 4.88 -17.10 18.55
N ASN A 288 6.04 -16.49 18.35
CA ASN A 288 7.25 -17.10 17.78
C ASN A 288 7.07 -17.58 16.33
N LYS A 289 6.21 -16.91 15.54
CA LYS A 289 6.13 -17.12 14.09
C LYS A 289 7.10 -16.22 13.35
N ILE A 290 7.70 -16.72 12.29
CA ILE A 290 8.51 -15.94 11.36
C ILE A 290 7.57 -15.19 10.44
N VAL A 291 7.47 -13.87 10.64
CA VAL A 291 6.59 -12.98 9.88
C VAL A 291 7.41 -12.11 8.94
N LYS A 292 6.92 -11.95 7.70
CA LYS A 292 7.42 -11.00 6.70
C LYS A 292 6.27 -10.17 6.15
N THR A 293 6.55 -8.98 5.62
CA THR A 293 5.55 -8.19 4.88
C THR A 293 5.96 -8.02 3.42
N MET A 294 4.98 -7.81 2.55
CA MET A 294 5.12 -7.42 1.15
C MET A 294 4.28 -6.17 0.90
N GLU A 295 4.93 -5.09 0.51
CA GLU A 295 4.30 -3.78 0.42
C GLU A 295 5.12 -2.80 -0.43
N ASP A 296 4.42 -1.88 -1.09
CA ASP A 296 4.99 -0.89 -2.00
C ASP A 296 4.10 0.36 -1.96
N PRO A 297 4.44 1.38 -1.16
CA PRO A 297 5.63 1.50 -0.30
C PRO A 297 5.50 0.76 1.05
N ARG A 298 6.59 0.74 1.85
CA ARG A 298 6.66 0.03 3.14
C ARG A 298 5.93 0.76 4.28
N ASP A 299 4.61 0.71 4.25
CA ASP A 299 3.74 1.52 5.13
C ASP A 299 3.38 0.84 6.47
N MET A 300 3.45 -0.49 6.58
CA MET A 300 3.16 -1.19 7.83
C MET A 300 4.15 -0.80 8.94
N LYS A 301 3.64 -0.49 10.14
CA LYS A 301 4.48 -0.12 11.30
C LYS A 301 4.65 -1.33 12.23
N VAL A 302 5.53 -2.24 11.84
CA VAL A 302 5.87 -3.47 12.57
C VAL A 302 7.12 -3.31 13.42
N SER A 303 7.41 -4.27 14.31
CA SER A 303 8.68 -4.32 15.05
C SER A 303 9.87 -4.54 14.11
N GLN A 304 11.08 -4.13 14.51
CA GLN A 304 12.29 -4.23 13.67
C GLN A 304 12.63 -5.67 13.27
N GLU A 305 12.16 -6.65 14.04
CA GLU A 305 12.36 -8.08 13.81
C GLU A 305 11.50 -8.62 12.68
N ILE A 306 10.42 -7.91 12.31
CA ILE A 306 9.59 -8.25 11.14
C ILE A 306 10.18 -7.55 9.92
N THR A 307 10.80 -8.33 9.03
CA THR A 307 11.39 -7.78 7.80
C THR A 307 10.31 -7.43 6.78
N GLN A 308 10.42 -6.22 6.22
CA GLN A 308 9.49 -5.68 5.24
C GLN A 308 10.11 -5.72 3.84
N TYR A 309 9.52 -6.51 2.94
CA TYR A 309 9.93 -6.59 1.55
C TYR A 309 9.08 -5.67 0.68
N THR A 310 9.71 -5.12 -0.36
CA THR A 310 9.04 -4.42 -1.45
C THR A 310 9.24 -5.17 -2.77
N ARG A 311 8.84 -4.56 -3.89
CA ARG A 311 9.07 -5.11 -5.22
C ARG A 311 10.57 -5.26 -5.47
N LEU A 312 11.01 -6.49 -5.77
CA LEU A 312 12.38 -6.77 -6.19
C LEU A 312 12.47 -6.57 -7.71
N ASP A 313 13.39 -5.73 -8.16
CA ASP A 313 13.51 -5.30 -9.57
C ASP A 313 12.17 -4.82 -10.17
N GLY A 314 11.32 -4.21 -9.34
CA GLY A 314 10.03 -3.67 -9.77
C GLY A 314 8.88 -4.68 -9.90
N SER A 315 9.07 -5.96 -9.57
CA SER A 315 8.00 -6.98 -9.58
C SER A 315 7.84 -7.68 -8.22
N TYR A 316 6.59 -8.05 -7.90
CA TYR A 316 6.32 -8.92 -6.75
C TYR A 316 6.57 -10.39 -7.05
N ASP A 317 6.66 -10.78 -8.32
CA ASP A 317 7.00 -12.15 -8.72
C ASP A 317 8.45 -12.48 -8.35
N ASN A 318 9.38 -11.55 -8.56
CA ASN A 318 10.75 -11.70 -8.08
C ASN A 318 10.81 -11.75 -6.55
N THR A 319 10.01 -10.93 -5.85
CA THR A 319 9.92 -10.98 -4.39
C THR A 319 9.36 -12.32 -3.90
N LYS A 320 8.38 -12.88 -4.62
CA LYS A 320 7.79 -14.20 -4.35
C LYS A 320 8.88 -15.29 -4.39
N ASP A 321 9.74 -15.28 -5.39
CA ASP A 321 10.81 -16.28 -5.52
C ASP A 321 11.76 -16.26 -4.31
N ILE A 322 12.10 -15.06 -3.81
CA ILE A 322 12.87 -14.92 -2.56
C ILE A 322 12.10 -15.46 -1.35
N ILE A 323 10.80 -15.18 -1.25
CA ILE A 323 9.97 -15.67 -0.15
C ILE A 323 9.88 -17.20 -0.16
N LEU A 324 9.80 -17.83 -1.33
CA LEU A 324 9.79 -19.30 -1.47
C LEU A 324 11.11 -19.93 -1.02
N LEU A 325 12.23 -19.21 -1.09
CA LEU A 325 13.53 -19.62 -0.54
C LEU A 325 13.61 -19.40 0.97
N VAL A 326 13.13 -18.26 1.47
CA VAL A 326 13.16 -17.91 2.90
C VAL A 326 12.18 -18.76 3.73
N ARG A 327 11.04 -19.15 3.14
CA ARG A 327 9.96 -19.94 3.76
C ARG A 327 9.51 -19.42 5.13
N PRO A 328 9.02 -18.17 5.23
CA PRO A 328 8.44 -17.66 6.48
C PRO A 328 7.16 -18.43 6.85
N ASP A 329 6.77 -18.40 8.13
CA ASP A 329 5.47 -18.93 8.55
C ASP A 329 4.31 -18.12 7.95
N TYR A 330 4.43 -16.79 7.98
CA TYR A 330 3.40 -15.88 7.45
C TYR A 330 3.98 -14.72 6.65
N VAL A 331 3.27 -14.34 5.59
CA VAL A 331 3.51 -13.13 4.79
C VAL A 331 2.26 -12.25 4.80
N PHE A 332 2.44 -11.00 5.19
CA PHE A 332 1.41 -9.96 5.15
C PHE A 332 1.55 -9.13 3.88
N PHE A 333 0.54 -9.16 3.03
CA PHE A 333 0.49 -8.41 1.78
C PHE A 333 -0.46 -7.22 1.94
N ASP A 334 0.09 -6.02 2.16
CA ASP A 334 -0.70 -4.84 2.56
C ASP A 334 -1.67 -4.32 1.49
N GLU A 335 -1.51 -4.78 0.25
CA GLU A 335 -2.32 -4.30 -0.86
C GLU A 335 -2.39 -5.32 -2.00
N VAL A 336 -3.51 -6.04 -2.10
CA VAL A 336 -3.79 -6.95 -3.22
C VAL A 336 -4.89 -6.37 -4.11
N ARG A 337 -4.49 -5.79 -5.24
CA ARG A 337 -5.37 -5.07 -6.18
C ARG A 337 -5.35 -5.65 -7.59
N LYS A 338 -4.17 -5.95 -8.11
CA LYS A 338 -3.93 -6.35 -9.50
C LYS A 338 -3.91 -7.88 -9.63
N THR A 339 -4.11 -8.35 -10.85
CA THR A 339 -4.10 -9.80 -11.15
C THR A 339 -2.79 -10.46 -10.73
N GLU A 340 -1.63 -9.85 -11.02
CA GLU A 340 -0.30 -10.32 -10.59
C GLU A 340 -0.24 -10.55 -9.07
N GLU A 341 -0.75 -9.60 -8.28
CA GLU A 341 -0.72 -9.67 -6.81
C GLU A 341 -1.60 -10.81 -6.27
N PHE A 342 -2.75 -11.05 -6.91
CA PHE A 342 -3.60 -12.21 -6.57
C PHE A 342 -2.94 -13.55 -6.93
N THR A 343 -2.22 -13.61 -8.05
CA THR A 343 -1.47 -14.80 -8.46
C THR A 343 -0.32 -15.06 -7.48
N VAL A 344 0.47 -14.04 -7.15
CA VAL A 344 1.56 -14.14 -6.15
C VAL A 344 1.02 -14.63 -4.80
N TYR A 345 -0.10 -14.06 -4.35
CA TYR A 345 -0.75 -14.51 -3.11
C TYR A 345 -1.11 -16.00 -3.16
N ALA A 346 -1.73 -16.45 -4.26
CA ALA A 346 -2.13 -17.83 -4.43
C ALA A 346 -0.93 -18.78 -4.47
N ASP A 347 0.10 -18.46 -5.25
CA ASP A 347 1.32 -19.26 -5.38
C ASP A 347 2.03 -19.48 -4.04
N LEU A 348 2.21 -18.40 -3.26
CA LEU A 348 2.82 -18.48 -1.93
C LEU A 348 1.99 -19.37 -0.99
N ARG A 349 0.66 -19.18 -1.02
CA ARG A 349 -0.23 -19.95 -0.15
C ARG A 349 -0.25 -21.43 -0.50
N MET A 350 -0.28 -21.78 -1.78
CA MET A 350 -0.21 -23.17 -2.25
C MET A 350 1.14 -23.82 -1.92
N SER A 351 2.20 -23.02 -1.80
CA SER A 351 3.53 -23.49 -1.38
C SER A 351 3.65 -23.71 0.13
N GLY A 352 2.55 -23.50 0.89
CA GLY A 352 2.48 -23.74 2.33
C GLY A 352 2.82 -22.52 3.20
N VAL A 353 3.05 -21.35 2.62
CA VAL A 353 3.26 -20.11 3.37
C VAL A 353 1.90 -19.57 3.83
N GLY A 354 1.78 -19.23 5.12
CA GLY A 354 0.60 -18.54 5.62
C GLY A 354 0.49 -17.15 5.00
N MET A 355 -0.66 -16.79 4.45
CA MET A 355 -0.86 -15.52 3.75
C MET A 355 -1.93 -14.70 4.45
N VAL A 356 -1.64 -13.40 4.62
CA VAL A 356 -2.60 -12.40 5.07
C VAL A 356 -2.65 -11.27 4.06
N GLY A 357 -3.73 -11.17 3.29
CA GLY A 357 -3.87 -10.22 2.18
C GLY A 357 -4.87 -9.14 2.49
N VAL A 358 -4.50 -7.88 2.28
CA VAL A 358 -5.40 -6.74 2.46
C VAL A 358 -6.04 -6.37 1.11
N VAL A 359 -7.38 -6.36 1.08
CA VAL A 359 -8.16 -6.12 -0.14
C VAL A 359 -9.17 -4.99 0.08
N HIS A 360 -9.26 -4.06 -0.86
CA HIS A 360 -10.34 -3.06 -0.85
C HIS A 360 -11.65 -3.66 -1.37
N ALA A 361 -12.61 -3.85 -0.47
CA ALA A 361 -13.93 -4.37 -0.80
C ALA A 361 -14.98 -3.82 0.16
N LYS A 362 -16.21 -3.58 -0.34
CA LYS A 362 -17.32 -3.10 0.51
C LYS A 362 -17.97 -4.26 1.27
N LYS A 363 -17.99 -5.46 0.67
CA LYS A 363 -18.46 -6.68 1.29
C LYS A 363 -17.36 -7.72 1.27
N ALA A 364 -17.32 -8.59 2.27
CA ALA A 364 -16.32 -9.67 2.33
C ALA A 364 -16.36 -10.60 1.10
N ILE A 365 -17.55 -10.89 0.56
CA ILE A 365 -17.70 -11.72 -0.64
C ILE A 365 -16.97 -11.15 -1.87
N ASP A 366 -16.92 -9.81 -2.00
CA ASP A 366 -16.26 -9.16 -3.13
C ASP A 366 -14.73 -9.41 -3.10
N ALA A 367 -14.15 -9.69 -1.92
CA ALA A 367 -12.74 -10.05 -1.80
C ALA A 367 -12.49 -11.46 -2.37
N ILE A 368 -13.38 -12.42 -2.10
CA ILE A 368 -13.29 -13.80 -2.63
C ILE A 368 -13.50 -13.80 -4.14
N GLN A 369 -14.44 -13.00 -4.65
CA GLN A 369 -14.75 -12.91 -6.08
C GLN A 369 -13.53 -12.53 -6.94
N ARG A 370 -12.55 -11.85 -6.36
CA ARG A 370 -11.30 -11.54 -7.06
C ARG A 370 -10.48 -12.81 -7.36
N PHE A 371 -10.60 -13.89 -6.61
CA PHE A 371 -9.88 -15.13 -6.90
C PHE A 371 -10.55 -16.01 -7.95
N ILE A 372 -11.88 -15.90 -8.11
CA ILE A 372 -12.71 -16.83 -8.90
C ILE A 372 -12.27 -17.03 -10.36
N ASN A 373 -11.75 -15.99 -11.01
CA ASN A 373 -11.30 -16.07 -12.41
C ASN A 373 -9.78 -16.17 -12.56
N ARG A 374 -9.06 -16.31 -11.44
CA ARG A 374 -7.59 -16.32 -11.40
C ARG A 374 -7.03 -17.67 -10.98
N VAL A 375 -7.82 -18.45 -10.24
CA VAL A 375 -7.48 -19.79 -9.77
C VAL A 375 -8.66 -20.73 -9.96
N GLU A 376 -8.40 -22.03 -9.98
CA GLU A 376 -9.45 -23.03 -10.05
C GLU A 376 -10.36 -22.95 -8.82
N LEU A 377 -11.68 -23.02 -9.04
CA LEU A 377 -12.68 -22.86 -7.99
C LEU A 377 -12.44 -23.80 -6.80
N GLY A 378 -12.11 -25.06 -7.05
CA GLY A 378 -11.87 -26.06 -6.00
C GLY A 378 -10.67 -25.75 -5.10
N VAL A 379 -9.72 -24.93 -5.58
CA VAL A 379 -8.49 -24.57 -4.87
C VAL A 379 -8.69 -23.33 -3.98
N ILE A 380 -9.72 -22.51 -4.26
CA ILE A 380 -9.95 -21.26 -3.52
C ILE A 380 -9.98 -21.45 -2.00
N PRO A 381 -10.67 -22.46 -1.41
CA PRO A 381 -10.67 -22.64 0.04
C PRO A 381 -9.31 -23.00 0.64
N GLN A 382 -8.39 -23.54 -0.18
CA GLN A 382 -7.00 -23.80 0.24
C GLN A 382 -6.16 -22.51 0.21
N ILE A 383 -6.51 -21.58 -0.69
CA ILE A 383 -5.84 -20.27 -0.81
C ILE A 383 -6.39 -19.27 0.21
N VAL A 384 -7.69 -19.28 0.44
CA VAL A 384 -8.41 -18.37 1.33
C VAL A 384 -9.41 -19.17 2.14
N ASP A 385 -9.10 -19.38 3.42
CA ASP A 385 -9.99 -20.08 4.34
C ASP A 385 -10.78 -19.11 5.24
N THR A 386 -10.30 -17.87 5.39
CA THR A 386 -10.88 -16.87 6.30
C THR A 386 -10.94 -15.50 5.63
N VAL A 387 -12.11 -14.85 5.67
CA VAL A 387 -12.29 -13.49 5.19
C VAL A 387 -12.89 -12.63 6.27
N ILE A 388 -12.24 -11.51 6.55
CA ILE A 388 -12.60 -10.59 7.63
C ILE A 388 -13.00 -9.27 6.99
N LEU A 389 -14.11 -8.69 7.41
CA LEU A 389 -14.49 -7.32 7.05
C LEU A 389 -14.10 -6.37 8.19
N ILE A 390 -13.30 -5.36 7.88
CA ILE A 390 -12.96 -4.29 8.82
C ILE A 390 -13.79 -3.06 8.51
N GLU A 391 -14.58 -2.61 9.48
CA GLU A 391 -15.45 -1.44 9.40
C GLU A 391 -15.17 -0.48 10.55
N LYS A 392 -14.89 0.79 10.23
CA LYS A 392 -14.66 1.86 11.23
C LYS A 392 -13.67 1.44 12.34
N GLY A 393 -12.61 0.72 11.98
CA GLY A 393 -11.57 0.27 12.89
C GLY A 393 -11.91 -0.96 13.74
N ASN A 394 -13.01 -1.66 13.47
CA ASN A 394 -13.43 -2.86 14.20
C ASN A 394 -13.64 -4.04 13.25
N VAL A 395 -13.56 -5.25 13.80
CA VAL A 395 -13.92 -6.49 13.09
C VAL A 395 -15.45 -6.55 12.97
N GLY A 396 -15.94 -6.57 11.73
CA GLY A 396 -17.33 -6.79 11.37
C GLY A 396 -17.57 -8.26 11.03
N ASP A 397 -18.12 -8.52 9.83
CA ASP A 397 -18.38 -9.88 9.35
C ASP A 397 -17.09 -10.71 9.25
N VAL A 398 -17.15 -11.97 9.67
CA VAL A 398 -16.11 -12.96 9.45
C VAL A 398 -16.72 -14.16 8.76
N TYR A 399 -16.18 -14.51 7.59
CA TYR A 399 -16.63 -15.66 6.81
C TYR A 399 -15.54 -16.72 6.73
N THR A 400 -15.96 -17.98 6.71
CA THR A 400 -15.12 -19.13 6.36
C THR A 400 -15.55 -19.72 5.03
N LEU A 401 -14.58 -20.27 4.30
CA LEU A 401 -14.81 -20.95 3.04
C LEU A 401 -14.57 -22.45 3.23
N GLU A 402 -15.50 -23.26 2.75
CA GLU A 402 -15.39 -24.71 2.76
C GLU A 402 -15.72 -25.28 1.39
N HIS A 403 -14.91 -26.23 0.92
CA HIS A 403 -15.19 -26.98 -0.30
C HIS A 403 -16.09 -28.16 -0.01
N THR A 404 -17.18 -28.32 -0.76
CA THR A 404 -18.07 -29.49 -0.67
C THR A 404 -18.59 -29.90 -2.05
N ILE A 405 -19.04 -31.14 -2.17
CA ILE A 405 -19.73 -31.64 -3.37
C ILE A 405 -21.20 -31.81 -3.00
N LYS A 406 -22.06 -30.98 -3.59
CA LYS A 406 -23.51 -31.03 -3.34
C LYS A 406 -24.30 -30.50 -4.53
N VAL A 407 -25.62 -30.64 -4.46
CA VAL A 407 -26.54 -29.93 -5.36
C VAL A 407 -26.67 -28.49 -4.86
N PRO A 408 -26.37 -27.46 -5.70
CA PRO A 408 -26.49 -26.07 -5.29
C PRO A 408 -27.92 -25.69 -4.87
N THR A 409 -28.02 -24.72 -3.96
CA THR A 409 -29.30 -24.20 -3.48
C THR A 409 -30.09 -23.61 -4.63
N GLY A 410 -31.32 -24.10 -4.83
CA GLY A 410 -32.19 -23.67 -5.94
C GLY A 410 -32.22 -24.64 -7.13
N MET A 411 -31.37 -25.66 -7.13
CA MET A 411 -31.43 -26.77 -8.10
C MET A 411 -32.08 -28.02 -7.48
N THR A 412 -32.84 -28.78 -8.27
CA THR A 412 -33.64 -29.92 -7.80
C THR A 412 -33.14 -31.28 -8.32
N GLU A 413 -32.41 -31.31 -9.43
CA GLU A 413 -31.91 -32.56 -10.01
C GLU A 413 -30.61 -33.03 -9.37
N ARG A 414 -30.54 -34.31 -8.99
CA ARG A 414 -29.38 -34.91 -8.31
C ARG A 414 -28.15 -35.03 -9.22
N ASP A 415 -28.37 -35.13 -10.53
CA ASP A 415 -27.31 -35.20 -11.55
C ASP A 415 -26.58 -33.85 -11.72
N LEU A 416 -27.03 -32.79 -11.03
CA LEU A 416 -26.40 -31.48 -11.00
C LEU A 416 -25.38 -31.31 -9.86
N ALA A 417 -25.10 -32.37 -9.08
CA ALA A 417 -24.11 -32.33 -8.01
C ALA A 417 -22.73 -31.92 -8.55
N ARG A 418 -22.15 -30.89 -7.95
CA ARG A 418 -20.90 -30.29 -8.42
C ARG A 418 -20.06 -29.76 -7.26
N PRO A 419 -18.79 -29.42 -7.50
CA PRO A 419 -18.00 -28.65 -6.55
C PRO A 419 -18.69 -27.32 -6.22
N VAL A 420 -18.95 -27.08 -4.94
CA VAL A 420 -19.51 -25.84 -4.40
C VAL A 420 -18.61 -25.36 -3.28
N ILE A 421 -18.26 -24.08 -3.30
CA ILE A 421 -17.68 -23.41 -2.14
C ILE A 421 -18.84 -22.84 -1.32
N GLU A 422 -18.91 -23.26 -0.07
CA GLU A 422 -19.81 -22.68 0.92
C GLU A 422 -19.12 -21.52 1.64
N VAL A 423 -19.75 -20.35 1.64
CA VAL A 423 -19.31 -19.19 2.42
C VAL A 423 -20.23 -19.06 3.63
N LYS A 424 -19.70 -19.39 4.81
CA LYS A 424 -20.45 -19.42 6.07
C LYS A 424 -20.02 -18.29 6.98
N ASP A 425 -20.97 -17.70 7.70
CA ASP A 425 -20.66 -16.82 8.81
C ASP A 425 -19.94 -17.61 9.92
N PHE A 426 -18.77 -17.14 10.34
CA PHE A 426 -17.90 -17.87 11.25
C PHE A 426 -18.52 -18.08 12.64
N PHE A 427 -19.27 -17.09 13.15
CA PHE A 427 -19.79 -17.13 14.51
C PHE A 427 -21.04 -17.99 14.63
N THR A 428 -21.93 -17.91 13.63
CA THR A 428 -23.23 -18.58 13.60
C THR A 428 -23.21 -19.89 12.81
N GLY A 429 -22.22 -20.11 11.94
CA GLY A 429 -22.15 -21.23 11.01
C GLY A 429 -23.17 -21.14 9.86
N LYS A 430 -23.91 -20.03 9.75
CA LYS A 430 -24.99 -19.87 8.77
C LYS A 430 -24.41 -19.69 7.37
N LEU A 431 -24.92 -20.47 6.41
CA LEU A 431 -24.58 -20.34 5.00
C LEU A 431 -25.12 -19.02 4.43
N HIS A 432 -24.22 -18.18 3.93
CA HIS A 432 -24.54 -16.89 3.32
C HIS A 432 -24.46 -16.92 1.80
N TYR A 433 -23.44 -17.57 1.26
CA TYR A 433 -23.24 -17.69 -0.19
C TYR A 433 -22.83 -19.10 -0.59
N GLU A 434 -23.18 -19.47 -1.81
CA GLU A 434 -22.61 -20.60 -2.53
C GLU A 434 -21.90 -20.11 -3.78
N ILE A 435 -20.74 -20.67 -4.08
CA ILE A 435 -19.99 -20.36 -5.29
C ILE A 435 -19.77 -21.66 -6.06
N TYR A 436 -20.22 -21.71 -7.32
CA TYR A 436 -20.12 -22.91 -8.15
C TYR A 436 -20.05 -22.54 -9.63
N LYS A 437 -19.52 -23.47 -10.45
CA LYS A 437 -19.55 -23.32 -11.91
C LYS A 437 -20.88 -23.75 -12.50
N PHE A 438 -21.39 -22.97 -13.45
CA PHE A 438 -22.54 -23.30 -14.28
C PHE A 438 -22.18 -23.06 -15.74
N GLY A 439 -21.93 -24.15 -16.48
CA GLY A 439 -21.20 -24.05 -17.75
C GLY A 439 -19.78 -23.53 -17.51
N ASP A 440 -19.39 -22.51 -18.29
CA ASP A 440 -18.09 -21.84 -18.15
C ASP A 440 -18.11 -20.64 -17.20
N GLU A 441 -19.30 -20.26 -16.70
CA GLU A 441 -19.44 -19.12 -15.79
C GLU A 441 -19.39 -19.56 -14.33
N THR A 442 -18.79 -18.72 -13.47
CA THR A 442 -18.86 -18.91 -12.02
C THR A 442 -20.01 -18.10 -11.44
N VAL A 443 -20.92 -18.77 -10.77
CA VAL A 443 -22.08 -18.18 -10.12
C VAL A 443 -21.78 -17.99 -8.63
N VAL A 444 -22.09 -16.80 -8.11
CA VAL A 444 -22.04 -16.49 -6.67
C VAL A 444 -23.45 -16.23 -6.18
N LEU A 445 -24.04 -17.21 -5.49
CA LEU A 445 -25.44 -17.23 -5.11
C LEU A 445 -25.64 -16.82 -3.64
N PRO A 446 -26.30 -15.68 -3.35
CA PRO A 446 -26.69 -15.30 -2.00
C PRO A 446 -27.91 -16.09 -1.49
N ILE A 447 -27.74 -16.86 -0.41
CA ILE A 447 -28.80 -17.75 0.12
C ILE A 447 -29.99 -16.97 0.69
N ALA A 448 -29.75 -15.81 1.29
CA ALA A 448 -30.82 -14.98 1.86
C ALA A 448 -31.85 -14.50 0.81
N LYS A 449 -31.42 -14.31 -0.45
CA LYS A 449 -32.32 -13.88 -1.54
C LYS A 449 -33.17 -15.03 -2.08
N VAL A 450 -32.64 -16.26 -2.08
CA VAL A 450 -33.38 -17.47 -2.49
C VAL A 450 -34.49 -17.83 -1.48
N GLY A 451 -34.30 -17.47 -0.21
CA GLY A 451 -35.33 -17.59 0.82
C GLY A 451 -36.50 -16.60 0.67
N GLN A 452 -36.25 -15.41 0.12
CA GLN A 452 -37.28 -14.41 -0.13
C GLN A 452 -38.12 -14.73 -1.38
N THR A 453 -37.53 -15.30 -2.43
CA THR A 453 -38.28 -15.84 -3.58
C THR A 453 -39.08 -17.09 -3.24
N LYS A 454 -38.75 -17.80 -2.15
CA LYS A 454 -39.54 -18.94 -1.64
C LYS A 454 -40.73 -18.56 -0.75
N SER A 455 -40.96 -17.28 -0.45
CA SER A 455 -42.27 -16.83 0.00
C SER A 455 -43.17 -16.60 -1.23
N SER A 456 -43.42 -17.65 -2.01
CA SER A 456 -44.56 -17.67 -2.92
C SER A 456 -45.79 -17.38 -2.07
N SER A 457 -46.39 -16.20 -2.22
CA SER A 457 -47.61 -15.90 -1.47
C SER A 457 -48.65 -17.00 -1.75
N ARG A 458 -49.55 -17.29 -0.81
CA ARG A 458 -50.64 -18.26 -1.03
C ARG A 458 -51.44 -17.94 -2.31
N LYS A 459 -51.39 -16.68 -2.76
CA LYS A 459 -51.94 -16.21 -4.04
C LYS A 459 -51.10 -16.66 -5.25
N THR A 460 -49.78 -16.58 -5.22
CA THR A 460 -48.88 -17.01 -6.32
C THR A 460 -49.03 -18.50 -6.61
N LYS A 461 -49.02 -19.36 -5.58
CA LYS A 461 -49.26 -20.81 -5.74
C LYS A 461 -50.65 -21.13 -6.32
N LYS A 462 -51.67 -20.37 -5.93
CA LYS A 462 -53.04 -20.56 -6.40
C LYS A 462 -53.21 -20.06 -7.84
N LEU A 463 -52.53 -18.97 -8.21
CA LEU A 463 -52.50 -18.46 -9.59
C LEU A 463 -51.78 -19.44 -10.52
N ALA A 464 -50.60 -19.96 -10.09
CA ALA A 464 -49.84 -20.98 -10.82
C ALA A 464 -50.68 -22.24 -11.08
N SER A 465 -51.37 -22.77 -10.06
CA SER A 465 -52.25 -23.94 -10.22
C SER A 465 -53.41 -23.69 -11.19
N VAL A 466 -54.04 -22.51 -11.15
CA VAL A 466 -55.15 -22.19 -12.05
C VAL A 466 -54.69 -22.02 -13.49
N LEU A 467 -53.54 -21.37 -13.71
CA LEU A 467 -52.95 -21.23 -15.04
C LEU A 467 -52.50 -22.59 -15.57
N SER A 468 -51.91 -23.43 -14.72
CA SER A 468 -51.44 -24.75 -15.12
C SER A 468 -52.59 -25.65 -15.59
N ASN A 469 -53.73 -25.61 -14.89
CA ASN A 469 -54.94 -26.31 -15.31
C ASN A 469 -55.60 -25.72 -16.56
N LEU A 470 -55.38 -24.42 -16.84
CA LEU A 470 -55.98 -23.75 -18.00
C LEU A 470 -55.25 -24.11 -19.30
N LEU A 471 -53.94 -24.28 -19.22
CA LEU A 471 -53.04 -24.52 -20.35
C LEU A 471 -52.48 -25.95 -20.39
N ASP A 472 -52.94 -26.82 -19.47
CA ASP A 472 -52.55 -28.23 -19.35
C ASP A 472 -51.03 -28.45 -19.25
N ARG A 473 -50.34 -27.57 -18.51
CA ARG A 473 -48.88 -27.57 -18.34
C ARG A 473 -48.51 -26.93 -17.02
N ASN A 474 -47.40 -27.35 -16.39
CA ASN A 474 -46.90 -26.67 -15.20
C ASN A 474 -46.37 -25.27 -15.54
N ILE A 475 -46.99 -24.22 -15.00
CA ILE A 475 -46.63 -22.82 -15.21
C ILE A 475 -46.07 -22.25 -13.91
N GLU A 476 -44.82 -21.79 -13.98
CA GLU A 476 -44.20 -21.01 -12.92
C GLU A 476 -44.70 -19.55 -12.98
N VAL A 477 -44.94 -18.98 -11.80
CA VAL A 477 -45.40 -17.61 -11.65
C VAL A 477 -44.44 -16.88 -10.75
N GLU A 478 -43.77 -15.87 -11.28
CA GLU A 478 -42.94 -14.97 -10.51
C GLU A 478 -43.79 -13.80 -10.02
N GLN A 479 -43.50 -13.30 -8.81
CA GLN A 479 -44.21 -12.16 -8.22
C GLN A 479 -43.22 -11.00 -8.08
N GLU A 480 -43.56 -9.88 -8.71
CA GLU A 480 -42.93 -8.57 -8.52
C GLU A 480 -43.80 -7.72 -7.57
N GLU A 481 -43.30 -6.54 -7.14
CA GLU A 481 -43.98 -5.70 -6.14
C GLU A 481 -45.45 -5.39 -6.48
N ASP A 482 -45.77 -5.15 -7.76
CA ASP A 482 -47.11 -4.71 -8.21
C ASP A 482 -47.78 -5.64 -9.26
N TYR A 483 -47.11 -6.67 -9.75
CA TYR A 483 -47.61 -7.55 -10.82
C TYR A 483 -47.01 -8.96 -10.79
N TYR A 484 -47.54 -9.87 -11.60
CA TYR A 484 -47.05 -11.24 -11.75
C TYR A 484 -46.48 -11.45 -13.15
N ILE A 485 -45.43 -12.26 -13.26
CA ILE A 485 -44.81 -12.62 -14.55
C ILE A 485 -45.03 -14.12 -14.78
N ILE A 486 -45.47 -14.46 -15.99
CA ILE A 486 -45.57 -15.85 -16.46
C ILE A 486 -44.86 -16.00 -17.80
N TYR A 487 -44.22 -17.16 -17.99
CA TYR A 487 -43.46 -17.49 -19.18
C TYR A 487 -44.19 -18.57 -19.98
N LEU A 488 -44.50 -18.31 -21.24
CA LEU A 488 -45.32 -19.16 -22.12
C LEU A 488 -44.71 -19.30 -23.50
N TYR A 489 -44.88 -20.44 -24.17
CA TYR A 489 -44.57 -20.58 -25.59
C TYR A 489 -45.56 -19.79 -26.44
N ARG A 490 -45.16 -19.45 -27.67
CA ARG A 490 -45.98 -18.65 -28.61
C ARG A 490 -47.39 -19.20 -28.83
N ASP A 491 -47.52 -20.52 -28.90
CA ASP A 491 -48.82 -21.19 -29.10
C ASP A 491 -49.71 -21.10 -27.86
N GLU A 492 -49.12 -21.14 -26.67
CA GLU A 492 -49.82 -20.99 -25.38
C GLU A 492 -50.27 -19.55 -25.16
N MET A 493 -49.44 -18.56 -25.53
CA MET A 493 -49.83 -17.15 -25.55
C MET A 493 -51.04 -16.94 -26.48
N ASN A 494 -51.00 -17.53 -27.66
CA ASN A 494 -52.12 -17.49 -28.60
C ASN A 494 -53.39 -18.10 -28.00
N MET A 495 -53.30 -19.26 -27.33
CA MET A 495 -54.44 -19.86 -26.63
C MET A 495 -54.96 -18.97 -25.50
N LEU A 496 -54.07 -18.39 -24.69
CA LEU A 496 -54.43 -17.56 -23.56
C LEU A 496 -55.15 -16.28 -24.01
N PHE A 497 -54.61 -15.59 -25.02
CA PHE A 497 -55.16 -14.31 -25.51
C PHE A 497 -56.35 -14.46 -26.47
N LYS A 498 -56.51 -15.60 -27.16
CA LYS A 498 -57.65 -15.82 -28.08
C LYS A 498 -58.75 -16.68 -27.45
N LYS A 499 -58.42 -17.87 -26.96
CA LYS A 499 -59.39 -18.87 -26.48
C LYS A 499 -59.81 -18.62 -25.04
N PHE A 500 -58.86 -18.25 -24.17
CA PHE A 500 -59.10 -18.08 -22.73
C PHE A 500 -59.15 -16.65 -22.25
N LYS A 501 -59.23 -15.66 -23.15
CA LYS A 501 -59.19 -14.22 -22.85
C LYS A 501 -60.10 -13.82 -21.68
N LYS A 502 -61.38 -14.21 -21.72
CA LYS A 502 -62.35 -13.89 -20.63
C LYS A 502 -61.96 -14.45 -19.27
N ARG A 503 -61.29 -15.61 -19.22
CA ARG A 503 -60.80 -16.21 -17.97
C ARG A 503 -59.51 -15.53 -17.51
N PHE A 504 -58.62 -15.19 -18.44
CA PHE A 504 -57.39 -14.45 -18.17
C PHE A 504 -57.68 -13.05 -17.60
N ASP A 505 -58.61 -12.30 -18.19
CA ASP A 505 -59.02 -10.98 -17.70
C ASP A 505 -59.59 -11.06 -16.26
N ARG A 506 -60.31 -12.15 -15.92
CA ARG A 506 -60.80 -12.40 -14.55
C ARG A 506 -59.67 -12.70 -13.58
N LEU A 507 -58.61 -13.38 -14.02
CA LEU A 507 -57.42 -13.63 -13.19
C LEU A 507 -56.68 -12.33 -12.92
N GLN A 508 -56.50 -11.48 -13.94
CA GLN A 508 -55.87 -10.17 -13.75
C GLN A 508 -56.67 -9.27 -12.80
N LYS A 509 -58.01 -9.25 -12.90
CA LYS A 509 -58.87 -8.52 -11.93
C LYS A 509 -58.81 -9.06 -10.50
N LYS A 510 -58.58 -10.36 -10.34
CA LYS A 510 -58.62 -11.04 -9.04
C LYS A 510 -57.27 -11.02 -8.32
N TYR A 511 -56.18 -11.13 -9.05
CA TYR A 511 -54.84 -11.29 -8.48
C TYR A 511 -53.97 -10.04 -8.65
N GLY A 512 -54.23 -9.21 -9.66
CA GLY A 512 -53.38 -8.07 -10.06
C GLY A 512 -52.93 -8.22 -11.52
N PRO A 513 -52.25 -7.22 -12.10
CA PRO A 513 -51.71 -7.31 -13.46
C PRO A 513 -50.83 -8.56 -13.64
N ILE A 514 -50.98 -9.23 -14.78
CA ILE A 514 -50.17 -10.41 -15.15
C ILE A 514 -49.50 -10.10 -16.48
N GLU A 515 -48.18 -10.02 -16.47
CA GLU A 515 -47.33 -9.87 -17.64
C GLU A 515 -47.00 -11.27 -18.20
N VAL A 516 -47.13 -11.42 -19.52
CA VAL A 516 -46.86 -12.69 -20.22
C VAL A 516 -45.62 -12.49 -21.09
N ARG A 517 -44.58 -13.28 -20.82
CA ARG A 517 -43.33 -13.29 -21.59
C ARG A 517 -43.24 -14.57 -22.42
N GLU A 518 -42.66 -14.46 -23.60
CA GLU A 518 -42.38 -15.62 -24.44
C GLU A 518 -41.18 -16.39 -23.86
N LEU A 519 -41.29 -17.72 -23.78
CA LEU A 519 -40.21 -18.63 -23.37
C LEU A 519 -39.11 -18.75 -24.41
#